data_AF-A0A928WAZ0-F1
#
_entry.id   AF-A0A928WAZ0-F1
#
_cell.length_a   1.000
_cell.length_b   1.000
_cell.length_c   1.000
_cell.angle_alpha   90.00
_cell.angle_beta   90.00
_cell.angle_gamma   90.00
#
_symmetry.space_group_name_H-M   'P 1'
#
loop_
_entity.id
_entity.type
_entity.pdbx_description
1 polymer ?
#
loop_
_entity_poly.entity_id
_entity_poly.type
_entity_poly.pdbx_seq_one_letter_code
_entity_poly.pdbx_strand_id
1 'polypeptide(L)'
;ILTHAEITNNQTGEKQEREVCGIFIFIGAKPHTDWLPEQVETDEKGYIKTGLDVKDSPHWQADRQPFFLETSCRGIFTAGDVRCDSIKRVASAVGEGSMAVKFVHKVLKE
;
A
#
# COMPACT_ATOMS: atom_id res chain seq x y z
N ILE A 1 14.40 9.48 26.29
CA ILE A 1 13.91 10.80 25.82
C ILE A 1 14.87 11.24 24.74
N LEU A 2 14.38 11.58 23.55
CA LEU A 2 15.21 12.21 22.52
C LEU A 2 15.48 13.65 22.96
N THR A 3 16.75 14.02 23.08
CA THR A 3 17.16 15.38 23.50
C THR A 3 17.99 16.09 22.44
N HIS A 4 18.71 15.34 21.61
CA HIS A 4 19.57 15.88 20.57
C HIS A 4 19.58 14.97 19.34
N ALA A 5 19.95 15.53 18.18
CA ALA A 5 20.25 14.82 16.95
C ALA A 5 21.60 15.32 16.39
N GLU A 6 22.47 14.39 16.01
CA GLU A 6 23.66 14.69 15.22
C GLU A 6 23.29 14.72 13.73
N ILE A 7 23.58 15.84 13.07
CA ILE A 7 23.34 16.03 11.64
C ILE A 7 24.71 16.12 10.96
N THR A 8 24.94 15.30 9.95
CA THR A 8 26.14 15.37 9.11
C THR A 8 25.80 16.01 7.78
N ASN A 9 26.55 17.05 7.39
CA ASN A 9 26.47 17.60 6.04
C ASN A 9 27.21 16.68 5.06
N ASN A 10 26.47 16.03 4.15
CA ASN A 10 27.06 15.08 3.21
C ASN A 10 28.01 15.69 2.15
N GLN A 11 28.05 17.03 2.02
CA GLN A 11 28.96 17.71 1.09
C GLN A 11 30.28 18.14 1.76
N THR A 12 30.21 18.59 3.02
CA THR A 12 31.38 19.13 3.73
C THR A 12 31.96 18.17 4.76
N GLY A 13 31.20 17.16 5.17
CA GLY A 13 31.54 16.25 6.28
C GLY A 13 31.39 16.87 7.67
N GLU A 14 30.94 18.12 7.76
CA GLU A 14 30.75 18.80 9.04
C GLU A 14 29.62 18.16 9.84
N LYS A 15 29.87 17.94 11.13
CA LYS A 15 28.91 17.41 12.08
C LYS A 15 28.40 18.51 12.98
N GLN A 16 27.09 18.55 13.20
CA GLN A 16 26.44 19.51 14.08
C GLN A 16 25.45 18.79 14.97
N GLU A 17 25.54 19.06 16.28
CA GLU A 17 24.54 18.62 17.23
C GLU A 17 23.41 19.66 17.32
N ARG A 18 22.18 19.18 17.43
CA ARG A 18 20.97 20.01 17.57
C ARG A 18 20.09 19.46 18.67
N GLU A 19 19.73 20.30 19.63
CA GLU A 19 18.68 20.01 20.59
C GLU A 19 17.35 19.78 19.86
N VAL A 20 16.74 18.61 20.06
CA VAL A 20 15.44 18.25 19.49
C VAL A 20 14.67 17.35 20.46
N CYS A 21 13.36 17.50 20.48
CA CYS A 21 12.47 16.64 21.27
C CYS A 21 11.73 15.59 20.43
N GLY A 22 11.86 15.64 19.09
CA GLY A 22 11.19 14.73 18.16
C GLY A 22 11.90 14.65 16.81
N ILE A 23 11.91 13.47 16.20
CA ILE A 23 12.32 13.23 14.82
C ILE A 23 11.15 12.54 14.11
N PHE A 24 10.77 13.07 12.94
CA PHE A 24 9.76 12.47 12.08
C PHE A 24 10.44 12.02 10.78
N ILE A 25 10.30 10.73 10.47
CA ILE A 25 10.98 10.11 9.33
C ILE A 25 10.00 10.05 8.15
N PHE A 26 10.34 10.75 7.06
CA PHE A 26 9.55 10.80 5.82
C PHE A 26 10.38 10.34 4.62
N ILE A 27 11.00 9.16 4.71
CA ILE A 27 11.83 8.58 3.63
C ILE A 27 11.04 7.67 2.67
N GLY A 28 9.71 7.65 2.80
CA GLY A 28 8.82 6.74 2.08
C GLY A 28 8.56 5.43 2.83
N ALA A 29 7.81 4.54 2.19
CA ALA A 29 7.46 3.21 2.72
C ALA A 29 7.61 2.16 1.62
N LYS A 30 8.05 0.95 2.01
CA LYS A 30 8.14 -0.22 1.13
C LYS A 30 6.99 -1.19 1.46
N PRO A 31 6.09 -1.50 0.53
CA PRO A 31 5.08 -2.55 0.73
C PRO A 31 5.75 -3.93 0.76
N HIS A 32 5.25 -4.82 1.62
CA HIS A 32 5.76 -6.20 1.74
C HIS A 32 4.99 -7.15 0.79
N THR A 33 5.19 -6.95 -0.51
CA THR A 33 4.47 -7.63 -1.60
C THR A 33 5.31 -8.65 -2.37
N ASP A 34 6.60 -8.78 -2.01
CA ASP A 34 7.58 -9.65 -2.67
C ASP A 34 7.19 -11.15 -2.70
N TRP A 35 6.21 -11.58 -1.87
CA TRP A 35 5.72 -12.96 -1.80
C TRP A 35 4.52 -13.24 -2.72
N LEU A 36 3.92 -12.19 -3.29
CA LEU A 36 2.72 -12.33 -4.11
C LEU A 36 3.05 -12.98 -5.45
N PRO A 37 2.11 -13.75 -6.02
CA PRO A 37 2.31 -14.33 -7.33
C PRO A 37 2.22 -13.25 -8.41
N GLU A 38 2.90 -13.43 -9.55
CA GLU A 38 3.01 -12.42 -10.62
C GLU A 38 1.66 -11.92 -11.17
N GLN A 39 0.61 -12.74 -11.03
CA GLN A 39 -0.73 -12.37 -11.47
C GLN A 39 -1.37 -11.27 -10.60
N VAL A 40 -0.84 -10.98 -9.41
CA VAL A 40 -1.26 -9.84 -8.58
C VAL A 40 -0.40 -8.64 -8.93
N GLU A 41 -0.94 -7.77 -9.77
CA GLU A 41 -0.22 -6.62 -10.30
C GLU A 41 0.06 -5.58 -9.22
N THR A 42 1.27 -5.04 -9.26
CA THR A 42 1.69 -3.90 -8.45
C THR A 42 2.01 -2.68 -9.30
N ASP A 43 2.05 -1.50 -8.69
CA ASP A 43 2.67 -0.32 -9.29
C ASP A 43 4.22 -0.42 -9.27
N GLU A 44 4.88 0.60 -9.82
CA GLU A 44 6.34 0.70 -9.87
C GLU A 44 7.01 0.75 -8.48
N LYS A 45 6.23 1.04 -7.44
CA LYS A 45 6.69 1.13 -6.04
C LYS A 45 6.35 -0.15 -5.25
N GLY A 46 5.73 -1.14 -5.88
CA GLY A 46 5.35 -2.43 -5.30
C GLY A 46 4.01 -2.44 -4.57
N TYR A 47 3.20 -1.38 -4.64
CA TYR A 47 1.85 -1.37 -4.04
C TYR A 47 0.87 -2.13 -4.93
N ILE A 48 -0.11 -2.80 -4.34
CA ILE A 48 -1.05 -3.65 -5.10
C ILE A 48 -2.09 -2.78 -5.80
N LYS A 49 -2.22 -2.93 -7.12
CA LYS A 49 -3.28 -2.30 -7.92
C LYS A 49 -4.61 -3.02 -7.70
N THR A 50 -5.70 -2.27 -7.74
CA THR A 50 -7.05 -2.82 -7.48
C THR A 50 -8.12 -2.12 -8.29
N GLY A 51 -9.31 -2.73 -8.39
CA GLY A 51 -10.47 -2.07 -8.96
C GLY A 51 -10.27 -1.71 -10.42
N LEU A 52 -10.57 -0.47 -10.79
CA LEU A 52 -10.48 -0.05 -12.19
C LEU A 52 -9.05 -0.03 -12.74
N ASP A 53 -8.03 0.01 -11.87
CA ASP A 53 -6.62 0.01 -12.27
C ASP A 53 -6.17 -1.32 -12.88
N VAL A 54 -6.94 -2.39 -12.65
CA VAL A 54 -6.64 -3.75 -13.14
C VAL A 54 -7.73 -4.27 -14.09
N LYS A 55 -8.68 -3.42 -14.51
CA LYS A 55 -9.79 -3.84 -15.39
C LYS A 55 -9.32 -4.34 -16.76
N ASP A 56 -8.22 -3.78 -17.26
CA ASP A 56 -7.62 -4.08 -18.55
C ASP A 56 -6.40 -5.02 -18.40
N SER A 57 -6.20 -5.58 -17.20
CA SER A 57 -5.14 -6.53 -16.91
C SER A 57 -5.30 -7.80 -17.76
N PRO A 58 -4.22 -8.38 -18.31
CA PRO A 58 -4.27 -9.69 -18.96
C PRO A 58 -4.62 -10.83 -17.97
N HIS A 59 -4.50 -10.59 -16.66
CA HIS A 59 -4.83 -11.56 -15.61
C HIS A 59 -6.29 -11.47 -15.16
N TRP A 60 -7.02 -10.44 -15.58
CA TRP A 60 -8.42 -10.27 -15.22
C TRP A 60 -9.31 -11.23 -16.04
N GLN A 61 -9.91 -12.20 -15.37
CA GLN A 61 -10.68 -13.29 -15.99
C GLN A 61 -12.12 -13.34 -15.45
N ALA A 62 -12.85 -12.22 -15.53
CA ALA A 62 -14.26 -12.16 -15.14
C ALA A 62 -15.08 -11.30 -16.12
N ASP A 63 -16.33 -11.68 -16.35
CA ASP A 63 -17.28 -10.95 -17.20
C ASP A 63 -17.84 -9.67 -16.56
N ARG A 64 -17.21 -9.19 -15.49
CA ARG A 64 -17.55 -7.96 -14.77
C ARG A 64 -16.31 -7.13 -14.51
N GLN A 65 -16.51 -5.86 -14.17
CA GLN A 65 -15.43 -5.03 -13.66
C GLN A 65 -14.95 -5.55 -12.28
N PRO A 66 -13.66 -5.40 -11.96
CA PRO A 66 -13.14 -5.69 -10.63
C PRO A 66 -13.85 -4.83 -9.57
N PHE A 67 -14.14 -5.41 -8.41
CA PHE A 67 -14.59 -4.59 -7.28
C PHE A 67 -13.48 -3.65 -6.83
N PHE A 68 -13.84 -2.55 -6.15
CA PHE A 68 -12.91 -1.49 -5.78
C PHE A 68 -11.62 -1.95 -5.08
N LEU A 69 -11.70 -3.03 -4.28
CA LEU A 69 -10.56 -3.58 -3.53
C LEU A 69 -10.02 -4.90 -4.12
N GLU A 70 -10.56 -5.34 -5.25
CA GLU A 70 -10.17 -6.60 -5.88
C GLU A 70 -8.92 -6.38 -6.72
N THR A 71 -7.97 -7.30 -6.65
CA THR A 71 -6.72 -7.23 -7.42
C THR A 71 -6.96 -7.68 -8.87
N SER A 72 -5.90 -7.72 -9.67
CA SER A 72 -5.93 -8.32 -11.01
C SER A 72 -6.27 -9.82 -10.99
N CYS A 73 -6.20 -10.48 -9.82
CA CYS A 73 -6.69 -11.83 -9.60
C CYS A 73 -8.11 -11.81 -9.01
N ARG A 74 -9.08 -12.32 -9.77
CA ARG A 74 -10.48 -12.46 -9.32
C ARG A 74 -10.55 -13.16 -7.95
N GLY A 75 -11.33 -12.59 -7.04
CA GLY A 75 -11.55 -13.12 -5.70
C GLY A 75 -10.44 -12.82 -4.68
N ILE A 76 -9.33 -12.21 -5.10
CA ILE A 76 -8.29 -11.71 -4.19
C ILE A 76 -8.53 -10.23 -3.93
N PHE A 77 -8.52 -9.84 -2.66
CA PHE A 77 -8.80 -8.48 -2.23
C PHE A 77 -7.66 -7.92 -1.38
N THR A 78 -7.46 -6.60 -1.49
CA THR A 78 -6.44 -5.86 -0.77
C THR A 78 -7.07 -4.73 0.04
N ALA A 79 -6.60 -4.53 1.27
CA ALA A 79 -7.00 -3.43 2.13
C ALA A 79 -5.78 -2.81 2.83
N GLY A 80 -5.91 -1.53 3.19
CA GLY A 80 -4.90 -0.79 3.92
C GLY A 80 -3.70 -0.36 3.07
N ASP A 81 -2.61 -0.06 3.78
CA ASP A 81 -1.45 0.66 3.25
C ASP A 81 -0.70 -0.09 2.16
N VAL A 82 -0.95 -1.38 1.94
CA VAL A 82 -0.32 -2.14 0.86
C VAL A 82 -0.97 -1.87 -0.52
N ARG A 83 -2.16 -1.26 -0.55
CA ARG A 83 -2.84 -0.89 -1.80
C ARG A 83 -2.26 0.38 -2.40
N CYS A 84 -2.25 0.45 -3.73
CA CYS A 84 -2.03 1.70 -4.47
C CYS A 84 -3.02 2.77 -4.02
N ASP A 85 -2.54 4.01 -3.91
CA ASP A 85 -3.33 5.21 -3.58
C ASP A 85 -4.21 5.13 -2.32
N SER A 86 -3.91 4.21 -1.40
CA SER A 86 -4.54 4.21 -0.09
C SER A 86 -4.17 5.47 0.69
N ILE A 87 -5.07 5.91 1.57
CA ILE A 87 -4.88 7.12 2.39
C ILE A 87 -3.74 6.99 3.42
N LYS A 88 -3.17 5.78 3.61
CA LYS A 88 -2.11 5.46 4.59
C LYS A 88 -2.52 5.85 6.03
N ARG A 89 -3.76 5.50 6.39
CA ARG A 89 -4.39 5.83 7.67
C ARG A 89 -5.13 4.62 8.22
N VAL A 90 -5.00 4.40 9.54
CA VAL A 90 -5.65 3.30 10.27
C VAL A 90 -7.17 3.25 10.00
N ALA A 91 -7.86 4.38 10.11
CA ALA A 91 -9.32 4.41 9.90
C ALA A 91 -9.74 3.99 8.48
N SER A 92 -8.98 4.42 7.45
CA SER A 92 -9.22 4.00 6.06
C SER A 92 -8.99 2.50 5.90
N ALA A 93 -7.87 1.99 6.42
CA ALA A 93 -7.52 0.57 6.35
C ALA A 93 -8.58 -0.32 7.02
N VAL A 94 -9.13 0.11 8.17
CA VAL A 94 -10.22 -0.61 8.86
C VAL A 94 -11.50 -0.63 8.02
N GLY A 95 -11.88 0.50 7.42
CA GLY A 95 -13.05 0.59 6.54
C GLY A 95 -12.90 -0.28 5.29
N GLU A 96 -11.73 -0.27 4.67
CA GLU A 96 -11.40 -1.10 3.51
C GLU A 96 -11.42 -2.59 3.87
N GLY A 97 -10.88 -2.99 5.03
CA GLY A 97 -10.96 -4.38 5.48
C GLY A 97 -12.41 -4.87 5.61
N SER A 98 -13.30 -4.03 6.16
CA SER A 98 -14.74 -4.33 6.25
C SER A 98 -15.39 -4.46 4.87
N MET A 99 -15.00 -3.59 3.93
CA MET A 99 -15.50 -3.60 2.55
C MET A 99 -15.00 -4.82 1.77
N ALA A 100 -13.74 -5.24 1.97
CA ALA A 100 -13.17 -6.43 1.35
C ALA A 100 -13.99 -7.67 1.70
N VAL A 101 -14.34 -7.86 2.98
CA VAL A 101 -15.22 -8.96 3.42
C VAL A 101 -16.57 -8.93 2.71
N LYS A 102 -17.18 -7.74 2.55
CA LYS A 102 -18.44 -7.60 1.81
C LYS A 102 -18.30 -8.03 0.35
N PHE A 103 -17.19 -7.70 -0.31
CA PHE A 103 -16.95 -8.12 -1.69
C PHE A 103 -16.62 -9.61 -1.82
N VAL A 104 -15.87 -10.18 -0.89
CA VAL A 104 -15.67 -11.64 -0.81
C VAL A 104 -17.03 -12.36 -0.80
N HIS A 105 -17.97 -11.91 0.02
CA HIS A 105 -19.32 -12.47 0.03
C HIS A 105 -20.12 -12.26 -1.25
N LYS A 106 -19.80 -11.26 -2.07
CA LYS A 106 -20.40 -11.11 -3.40
C LYS A 106 -19.81 -12.11 -4.38
N VAL A 107 -18.48 -12.26 -4.40
CA VAL A 107 -17.79 -13.21 -5.28
C VAL A 107 -18.19 -14.65 -4.96
N LEU A 108 -18.32 -15.02 -3.68
CA LEU A 108 -18.75 -16.36 -3.27
C LEU A 108 -20.21 -16.69 -3.65
N LYS A 109 -21.00 -15.71 -4.09
CA LYS A 109 -22.38 -15.90 -4.56
C LYS A 109 -22.50 -15.94 -6.08
N GLU A 110 -21.41 -15.65 -6.79
CA GLU A 110 -21.30 -15.81 -8.25
C GLU A 110 -21.06 -17.29 -8.58
#